data_AF-A0A1Q5SXI8-F1
#
_entry.id   AF-A0A1Q5SXI8-F1
#
_cell.length_a   1.000
_cell.length_b   1.000
_cell.length_c   1.000
_cell.angle_alpha   90.00
_cell.angle_beta   90.00
_cell.angle_gamma   90.00
#
_symmetry.space_group_name_H-M   'P 1'
#
loop_
_entity.id
_entity.type
_entity.pdbx_description
1 polymer ?
#
loop_
_entity_poly.entity_id
_entity_poly.type
_entity_poly.pdbx_seq_one_letter_code
_entity_poly.pdbx_strand_id
1 'polypeptide(L)'
;MATDSPTPKRRIYLNGFDMFTVGHLSFGQWKNPADRSATKRRDLSYWTDLAKILEKGDFNALFLADTFGLYDTYKGSAEPAIRNGAQYPMGDPAIVC
;
A
#
# COMPACT_ATOMS: atom_id res chain seq x y z
N MET A 1 -43.59 -8.01 -30.01
CA MET A 1 -42.59 -8.65 -29.13
C MET A 1 -41.50 -7.62 -28.86
N ALA A 2 -41.40 -7.11 -27.64
CA ALA A 2 -40.34 -6.17 -27.27
C ALA A 2 -39.07 -6.98 -26.94
N THR A 3 -37.98 -6.66 -27.63
CA THR A 3 -36.67 -7.30 -27.45
C THR A 3 -35.97 -6.67 -26.25
N ASP A 4 -35.87 -7.44 -25.16
CA ASP A 4 -35.10 -7.07 -23.97
C ASP A 4 -33.60 -7.05 -24.33
N SER A 5 -32.97 -5.88 -24.26
CA SER A 5 -31.55 -5.71 -24.57
C SER A 5 -30.74 -5.83 -23.29
N PRO A 6 -29.73 -6.72 -23.20
CA PRO A 6 -29.01 -6.95 -21.96
C PRO A 6 -28.25 -5.68 -21.52
N THR A 7 -28.38 -5.33 -20.25
CA THR A 7 -27.72 -4.16 -19.66
C THR A 7 -26.19 -4.36 -19.66
N PRO A 8 -25.38 -3.38 -20.09
CA PRO A 8 -23.93 -3.53 -20.12
C PRO A 8 -23.37 -3.80 -18.73
N LYS A 9 -22.56 -4.87 -18.60
CA LYS A 9 -21.86 -5.17 -17.34
C LYS A 9 -20.76 -4.14 -17.09
N ARG A 10 -20.80 -3.50 -15.92
CA ARG A 10 -19.76 -2.55 -15.49
C ARG A 10 -18.52 -3.31 -15.04
N ARG A 11 -17.35 -2.88 -15.52
CA ARG A 11 -16.04 -3.36 -15.08
C ARG A 11 -15.76 -2.85 -13.67
N ILE A 12 -15.30 -3.72 -12.77
CA ILE A 12 -14.72 -3.31 -11.48
C ILE A 12 -13.22 -3.12 -11.70
N TYR A 13 -12.69 -1.97 -11.31
CA TYR A 13 -11.25 -1.70 -11.32
C TYR A 13 -10.66 -2.09 -9.97
N LEU A 14 -9.61 -2.90 -10.01
CA LEU A 14 -8.86 -3.31 -8.83
C LEU A 14 -7.54 -2.55 -8.81
N ASN A 15 -7.25 -1.88 -7.70
CA ASN A 15 -5.96 -1.20 -7.49
C ASN A 15 -5.25 -1.83 -6.29
N GLY A 16 -3.95 -2.05 -6.42
CA GLY A 16 -3.11 -2.40 -5.27
C GLY A 16 -2.94 -1.16 -4.41
N PHE A 17 -3.11 -1.26 -3.09
CA PHE A 17 -2.99 -0.11 -2.20
C PHE A 17 -1.80 -0.30 -1.27
N ASP A 18 -0.78 0.55 -1.43
CA ASP A 18 0.42 0.48 -0.62
C ASP A 18 0.95 1.87 -0.26
N MET A 19 2.02 1.90 0.53
CA MET A 19 2.66 3.11 1.03
C MET A 19 4.14 2.84 1.24
N PHE A 20 4.99 3.82 0.95
CA PHE A 20 6.44 3.70 1.13
C PHE A 20 6.83 3.81 2.61
N THR A 21 6.39 2.83 3.38
CA THR A 21 6.56 2.69 4.82
C THR A 21 6.61 1.24 5.24
N VAL A 22 7.00 0.98 6.50
CA VAL A 22 7.04 -0.38 7.05
C VAL A 22 5.63 -0.86 7.42
N GLY A 23 4.80 -0.01 8.05
CA GLY A 23 3.44 -0.36 8.44
C GLY A 23 2.43 0.64 7.88
N HIS A 24 1.64 0.22 6.89
CA HIS A 24 0.62 1.07 6.26
C HIS A 24 -0.72 1.04 7.01
N LEU A 25 -1.41 -0.10 7.00
CA LEU A 25 -2.73 -0.30 7.63
C LEU A 25 -2.73 -1.39 8.73
N SER A 26 -1.83 -2.37 8.62
CA SER A 26 -1.71 -3.49 9.55
C SER A 26 -0.48 -3.34 10.43
N PHE A 27 -0.56 -2.43 11.40
CA PHE A 27 0.57 -2.13 12.28
C PHE A 27 1.03 -3.37 13.06
N GLY A 28 2.34 -3.62 13.05
CA GLY A 28 2.96 -4.81 13.65
C GLY A 28 3.07 -6.04 12.74
N GLN A 29 2.32 -6.12 11.63
CA GLN A 29 2.40 -7.27 10.70
C GLN A 29 3.80 -7.45 10.09
N TRP A 30 4.56 -6.37 9.96
CA TRP A 30 5.95 -6.38 9.49
C TRP A 30 6.90 -7.26 10.30
N LYS A 31 6.50 -7.67 11.52
CA LYS A 31 7.27 -8.62 12.36
C LYS A 31 7.08 -10.08 11.94
N ASN A 32 6.06 -10.37 11.14
CA ASN A 32 5.83 -11.70 10.61
C ASN A 32 6.97 -12.06 9.64
N PRO A 33 7.64 -13.22 9.80
CA PRO A 33 8.72 -13.65 8.91
C PRO A 33 8.33 -13.76 7.43
N ALA A 34 7.04 -13.94 7.13
CA ALA A 34 6.53 -13.99 5.76
C ALA A 34 6.27 -12.59 5.15
N ASP A 35 6.28 -11.54 5.96
CA ASP A 35 6.02 -10.17 5.52
C ASP A 35 7.31 -9.53 4.97
N ARG A 36 7.21 -8.88 3.81
CA ARG A 36 8.33 -8.21 3.13
C ARG A 36 8.34 -6.70 3.33
N SER A 37 7.41 -6.12 4.08
CA SER A 37 7.27 -4.66 4.22
C SER A 37 8.51 -4.00 4.85
N ALA A 38 9.22 -4.73 5.72
CA ALA A 38 10.49 -4.26 6.28
C ALA A 38 11.61 -4.11 5.23
N THR A 39 11.51 -4.79 4.08
CA THR A 39 12.53 -4.74 3.02
C THR A 39 12.31 -3.64 2.00
N LYS A 40 11.16 -2.94 2.04
CA LYS A 40 10.76 -1.88 1.09
C LYS A 40 11.80 -0.78 0.88
N ARG A 41 12.65 -0.55 1.87
CA ARG A 41 13.68 0.51 1.90
C ARG A 41 15.09 0.03 1.53
N ARG A 42 15.31 -1.29 1.50
CA ARG A 42 16.65 -1.84 1.30
C ARG A 42 17.09 -1.67 -0.16
N ASP A 43 16.18 -1.96 -1.08
CA ASP A 43 16.38 -1.87 -2.52
C ASP A 43 15.01 -1.81 -3.25
N LEU A 44 15.05 -1.60 -4.57
CA LEU A 44 13.85 -1.48 -5.41
C LEU A 44 13.20 -2.83 -5.78
N SER A 45 13.76 -3.97 -5.35
CA SER A 45 13.24 -5.29 -5.72
C SER A 45 11.81 -5.50 -5.23
N TYR A 46 11.48 -5.00 -4.03
CA TYR A 46 10.12 -5.08 -3.50
C TYR A 46 9.10 -4.47 -4.45
N TRP A 47 9.36 -3.24 -4.91
CA TRP A 47 8.44 -2.48 -5.74
C TRP A 47 8.33 -3.06 -7.15
N THR A 48 9.47 -3.44 -7.74
CA THR A 48 9.50 -4.07 -9.06
C THR A 48 8.87 -5.46 -9.07
N ASP A 49 8.99 -6.24 -7.99
CA ASP A 49 8.28 -7.52 -7.84
C ASP A 49 6.78 -7.32 -7.65
N LEU A 50 6.38 -6.31 -6.85
CA LEU A 50 4.98 -5.97 -6.65
C LEU A 50 4.32 -5.55 -7.97
N ALA A 51 4.98 -4.71 -8.77
CA ALA A 51 4.49 -4.31 -10.08
C ALA A 51 4.21 -5.52 -10.99
N LYS A 52 5.16 -6.46 -11.10
CA LYS A 52 4.99 -7.70 -11.88
C LYS A 52 3.81 -8.55 -11.39
N ILE A 53 3.60 -8.62 -10.07
CA ILE A 53 2.48 -9.36 -9.47
C ILE A 53 1.14 -8.70 -9.84
N LEU A 54 1.06 -7.37 -9.74
CA LEU A 54 -0.15 -6.62 -10.07
C LEU A 54 -0.49 -6.70 -11.57
N GLU A 55 0.51 -6.56 -12.44
CA GLU A 55 0.34 -6.74 -13.89
C GLU A 55 -0.14 -8.16 -14.23
N LYS A 56 0.45 -9.19 -13.64
CA LYS A 56 -0.01 -10.59 -13.80
C LYS A 56 -1.46 -10.78 -13.33
N GLY A 57 -1.91 -10.00 -12.35
CA GLY A 57 -3.25 -10.04 -11.79
C GLY A 57 -4.29 -9.19 -12.52
N ASP A 58 -3.94 -8.53 -13.63
CA ASP A 58 -4.82 -7.58 -14.35
C ASP A 58 -5.36 -6.46 -13.45
N PHE A 59 -4.53 -6.02 -12.49
CA PHE A 59 -4.82 -4.84 -11.68
C PHE A 59 -4.65 -3.58 -12.53
N ASN A 60 -5.53 -2.60 -12.28
CA ASN A 60 -5.57 -1.36 -13.03
C ASN A 60 -4.43 -0.40 -12.66
N ALA A 61 -4.09 -0.31 -11.37
CA ALA A 61 -3.01 0.55 -10.90
C ALA A 61 -2.46 0.10 -9.53
N LEU A 62 -1.26 0.57 -9.22
CA LEU A 62 -0.75 0.68 -7.85
C LEU A 62 -1.06 2.08 -7.33
N PHE A 63 -1.81 2.17 -6.25
CA PHE A 63 -2.11 3.40 -5.54
C PHE A 63 -1.17 3.53 -4.35
N LEU A 64 -0.38 4.60 -4.32
CA LEU A 64 0.56 4.89 -3.24
C LEU A 64 0.03 6.01 -2.35
N ALA A 65 -0.19 5.70 -1.07
CA ALA A 65 -0.47 6.71 -0.05
C ALA A 65 0.81 7.43 0.38
N ASP A 66 0.63 8.62 0.97
CA ASP A 66 1.70 9.38 1.59
C ASP A 66 1.21 10.20 2.78
N THR A 67 2.11 10.48 3.73
CA THR A 67 1.90 11.39 4.87
C THR A 67 3.16 12.19 5.15
N PHE A 68 2.98 13.48 5.44
CA PHE A 68 4.09 14.38 5.78
C PHE A 68 4.43 14.39 7.28
N GLY A 69 3.47 13.99 8.14
CA GLY A 69 3.57 14.11 9.59
C GLY A 69 3.42 12.78 10.32
N LEU A 70 3.89 12.76 11.57
CA LEU A 70 3.70 11.64 12.49
C LEU A 70 2.30 11.68 13.12
N TYR A 71 1.81 10.51 13.54
CA TYR A 71 0.62 10.42 14.38
C TYR A 71 0.98 10.67 15.86
N ASP A 72 0.59 11.83 16.39
CA ASP A 72 0.94 12.27 17.76
C ASP A 72 -0.27 12.52 18.69
N THR A 73 -1.50 12.42 18.17
CA THR A 73 -2.73 12.62 18.97
C THR A 73 -2.81 11.63 20.14
N TYR A 74 -2.46 10.35 19.91
CA TYR A 74 -2.54 9.33 20.94
C TYR A 74 -1.45 9.51 21.99
N LYS A 75 -1.85 9.67 23.26
CA LYS A 75 -0.96 9.98 24.40
C LYS A 75 -0.16 11.28 24.24
N GLY A 76 -0.56 12.17 23.32
CA GLY A 76 0.12 13.44 23.08
C GLY A 76 1.59 13.27 22.66
N SER A 77 1.92 12.17 21.97
CA SER A 77 3.28 11.84 21.55
C SER A 77 3.27 10.95 20.31
N ALA A 78 4.26 11.15 19.43
CA ALA A 78 4.50 10.28 18.29
C ALA A 78 5.22 8.96 18.63
N GLU A 79 5.74 8.81 19.85
CA GLU A 79 6.48 7.61 20.28
C GLU A 79 5.73 6.30 19.98
N PRO A 80 4.42 6.18 20.26
CA PRO A 80 3.68 4.96 19.97
C PRO A 80 3.64 4.64 18.48
N ALA A 81 3.50 5.65 17.61
CA ALA A 81 3.48 5.47 16.17
C ALA A 81 4.84 5.00 15.65
N ILE A 82 5.92 5.65 16.10
CA ILE A 82 7.30 5.29 15.74
C ILE A 82 7.61 3.86 16.18
N ARG A 83 7.30 3.51 17.43
CA ARG A 83 7.60 2.19 18.00
C ARG A 83 6.88 1.04 17.28
N ASN A 84 5.69 1.30 16.76
CA ASN A 84 4.91 0.29 16.04
C ASN A 84 5.15 0.31 14.52
N GLY A 85 5.91 1.28 14.02
CA GLY A 85 6.14 1.49 12.59
C GLY A 85 4.88 1.97 11.86
N ALA A 86 4.01 2.73 12.54
CA ALA A 86 2.74 3.19 12.00
C ALA A 86 2.94 4.38 11.07
N GLN A 87 2.93 4.10 9.77
CA GLN A 87 3.26 5.03 8.69
C GLN A 87 4.55 5.81 8.98
N TYR A 88 5.50 5.14 9.62
CA TYR A 88 6.82 5.69 9.91
C TYR A 88 7.85 4.55 9.99
N PRO A 89 9.09 4.73 9.50
CA PRO A 89 9.54 5.87 8.70
C PRO A 89 8.77 6.00 7.38
N MET A 90 8.80 7.18 6.75
CA MET A 90 8.22 7.46 5.44
C MET A 90 9.31 7.76 4.42
N GLY A 91 9.16 7.26 3.20
CA GLY A 91 9.99 7.62 2.05
C GLY A 91 9.12 8.30 1.00
N ASP A 92 9.74 9.14 0.15
CA ASP A 92 9.03 9.81 -0.93
C ASP A 92 8.55 8.77 -1.97
N PRO A 93 7.23 8.63 -2.20
CA PRO A 93 6.70 7.66 -3.15
C PRO A 93 7.15 7.91 -4.60
N ALA A 94 7.58 9.12 -4.95
CA ALA A 94 8.09 9.42 -6.29
C ALA A 94 9.35 8.61 -6.64
N ILE A 95 10.09 8.11 -5.65
CA ILE A 95 11.31 7.30 -5.86
C ILE A 95 10.98 5.88 -6.38
N VAL A 96 9.76 5.40 -6.15
CA VAL A 96 9.36 4.01 -6.43
C VAL A 96 8.36 3.89 -7.58
N CYS A 97 8.08 5.01 -8.25
CA CYS A 97 7.22 5.13 -9.43
C CYS A 97 8.02 5.08 -10.73
#